data_AF-A0A9W7FRW2-F1
#
_entry.id   AF-A0A9W7FRW2-F1
#
_cell.length_a   1.000
_cell.length_b   1.000
_cell.length_c   1.000
_cell.angle_alpha   90.00
_cell.angle_beta   90.00
_cell.angle_gamma   90.00
#
_symmetry.space_group_name_H-M   'P 1'
#
loop_
_entity.id
_entity.type
_entity.pdbx_description
1 polymer ?
#
loop_
_entity_poly.entity_id
_entity_poly.type
_entity_poly.pdbx_seq_one_letter_code
_entity_poly.pdbx_strand_id
1 'polypeptide(L)'
;MFGSAKKRRGLSSPSSPAAFAERSPPTTPKADDNDDDKYAPKKEVVVLQSPASQDMEFRKEAERLERVLSKFADQGEEMAPTFLKPIFQYLPRIGINILVILRTMYPLALKLSEYYLWCQENLPVELITAGWGLILCFFGGTFQLSLAAYEAFKVNGWDRTRGALVDLHETWKEFQSANSIDDKKDDDNDGISDVDQISSTELVTRKVKLFLKVSDPNKVHDALTGISSGFVGVIATLKFKYARTVTLGCTIGNYLRRPAGMYLTPTLVQVSPVEFRKWLPHLIDYGCKFVAISIAWFVSAVLASVQSSIRGGLMFSRSMMKLAAKNGWLDIDPDESYLDEVVGWSLAFCGASFQIINGFGLPFPLNLLLLPFSFIEYYLKWIVSSKD
;
A
#
# COMPACT_ATOMS: atom_id res chain seq x y z
N MET A 1 -37.16 31.29 45.07
CA MET A 1 -37.52 30.18 45.96
C MET A 1 -36.65 29.00 45.59
N PHE A 2 -35.78 28.59 46.54
CA PHE A 2 -34.96 27.37 46.62
C PHE A 2 -34.05 27.02 45.41
N GLY A 3 -32.75 26.78 45.55
CA GLY A 3 -31.88 26.69 46.71
C GLY A 3 -30.46 26.35 46.22
N SER A 4 -29.48 27.04 46.79
CA SER A 4 -28.05 26.88 46.58
C SER A 4 -27.53 25.59 47.24
N ALA A 5 -26.65 24.83 46.59
CA ALA A 5 -25.72 23.92 47.29
C ALA A 5 -24.51 23.52 46.42
N LYS A 6 -23.50 24.37 46.55
CA LYS A 6 -22.06 24.17 46.34
C LYS A 6 -21.57 22.81 46.90
N LYS A 7 -20.96 21.95 46.08
CA LYS A 7 -20.02 20.91 46.56
C LYS A 7 -18.80 20.83 45.65
N ARG A 8 -17.75 21.56 46.05
CA ARG A 8 -16.38 21.43 45.53
C ARG A 8 -15.88 20.01 45.84
N ARG A 9 -15.46 19.25 44.83
CA ARG A 9 -14.60 18.08 45.02
C ARG A 9 -13.17 18.49 44.71
N GLY A 10 -12.29 18.23 45.67
CA GLY A 10 -10.88 18.55 45.61
C GLY A 10 -10.17 17.77 44.51
N LEU A 11 -9.40 18.49 43.71
CA LEU A 11 -8.31 17.95 42.93
C LEU A 11 -7.13 17.76 43.89
N SER A 12 -6.98 16.54 44.39
CA SER A 12 -5.74 16.07 45.00
C SER A 12 -4.78 15.70 43.88
N SER A 13 -3.74 16.51 43.71
CA SER A 13 -2.53 16.18 42.96
C SER A 13 -1.77 15.05 43.67
N PRO A 14 -1.38 13.96 42.99
CA PRO A 14 -0.28 13.14 43.43
C PRO A 14 1.00 13.62 42.76
N SER A 15 1.80 14.33 43.54
CA SER A 15 3.23 14.49 43.38
C SER A 15 3.92 13.17 43.73
N SER A 16 4.56 12.49 42.77
CA SER A 16 5.97 12.06 42.89
C SER A 16 6.43 11.34 41.61
N PRO A 17 7.69 11.56 41.18
CA PRO A 17 8.28 10.90 40.03
C PRO A 17 8.68 9.47 40.39
N ALA A 18 8.13 8.49 39.67
CA ALA A 18 8.63 7.13 39.74
C ALA A 18 10.00 7.09 39.06
N ALA A 19 11.00 6.73 39.86
CA ALA A 19 12.38 6.49 39.46
C ALA A 19 12.46 5.54 38.26
N PHE A 20 12.97 6.05 37.14
CA PHE A 20 13.46 5.23 36.04
C PHE A 20 14.79 4.64 36.51
N ALA A 21 14.75 3.41 37.02
CA ALA A 21 15.95 2.64 37.29
C ALA A 21 16.68 2.42 35.95
N GLU A 22 17.90 2.95 35.87
CA GLU A 22 18.87 2.63 34.83
C GLU A 22 19.02 1.11 34.72
N ARG A 23 18.52 0.54 33.63
CA ARG A 23 19.00 -0.77 33.17
C ARG A 23 20.31 -0.52 32.46
N SER A 24 21.40 -0.89 33.13
CA SER A 24 22.72 -1.02 32.51
C SER A 24 22.61 -1.89 31.24
N PRO A 25 23.27 -1.50 30.13
CA PRO A 25 23.29 -2.33 28.93
C PRO A 25 23.98 -3.67 29.25
N PRO A 26 23.54 -4.79 28.64
CA PRO A 26 24.24 -6.06 28.81
C PRO A 26 25.65 -5.91 28.23
N THR A 27 26.65 -6.15 29.08
CA THR A 27 28.04 -6.35 28.70
C THR A 27 28.11 -7.43 27.63
N THR A 28 28.60 -7.04 26.45
CA THR A 28 28.95 -7.95 25.36
C THR A 28 30.00 -8.96 25.86
N PRO A 29 29.81 -10.27 25.63
CA PRO A 29 30.85 -11.25 25.87
C PRO A 29 32.04 -10.95 24.94
N LYS A 30 33.24 -11.00 25.51
CA LYS A 30 34.49 -10.95 24.74
C LYS A 30 34.46 -12.07 23.70
N ALA A 31 34.75 -11.71 22.46
CA ALA A 31 34.97 -12.65 21.37
C ALA A 31 36.20 -13.51 21.72
N ASP A 32 35.97 -14.78 21.99
CA ASP A 32 37.00 -15.80 21.92
C ASP A 32 37.32 -16.01 20.44
N ASP A 33 38.59 -15.79 20.08
CA ASP A 33 39.19 -16.28 18.86
C ASP A 33 39.13 -17.81 18.87
N ASN A 34 38.32 -18.45 18.01
CA ASN A 34 38.57 -19.79 17.43
C ASN A 34 37.47 -20.28 16.46
N ASP A 35 37.92 -20.72 15.28
CA ASP A 35 37.38 -21.82 14.45
C ASP A 35 36.06 -21.67 13.63
N ASP A 36 35.87 -20.56 12.89
CA ASP A 36 34.69 -20.38 12.00
C ASP A 36 34.85 -20.81 10.52
N ASP A 37 35.96 -21.42 10.10
CA ASP A 37 36.15 -21.86 8.70
C ASP A 37 35.41 -23.17 8.33
N LYS A 38 34.54 -23.71 9.19
CA LYS A 38 33.83 -24.98 8.95
C LYS A 38 32.36 -24.86 8.53
N TYR A 39 31.81 -23.65 8.45
CA TYR A 39 30.41 -23.41 8.07
C TYR A 39 30.24 -22.47 6.87
N ALA A 40 31.15 -22.52 5.90
CA ALA A 40 30.83 -21.99 4.58
C ALA A 40 29.67 -22.84 4.00
N PRO A 41 28.45 -22.29 3.80
CA PRO A 41 27.39 -23.03 3.14
C PRO A 41 27.91 -23.41 1.77
N LYS A 42 27.95 -24.71 1.47
CA LYS A 42 28.14 -25.20 0.10
C LYS A 42 27.12 -24.44 -0.75
N LYS A 43 27.60 -23.56 -1.63
CA LYS A 43 26.80 -22.98 -2.70
C LYS A 43 26.32 -24.15 -3.55
N GLU A 44 25.17 -24.72 -3.21
CA GLU A 44 24.41 -25.50 -4.16
C GLU A 44 24.14 -24.55 -5.32
N VAL A 45 24.77 -24.86 -6.45
CA VAL A 45 24.43 -24.25 -7.72
C VAL A 45 22.99 -24.68 -7.97
N VAL A 46 22.04 -23.83 -7.56
CA VAL A 46 20.65 -23.94 -7.98
C VAL A 46 20.70 -23.84 -9.49
N VAL A 47 20.61 -24.99 -10.15
CA VAL A 47 20.48 -25.07 -11.60
C VAL A 47 19.13 -24.43 -11.91
N LEU A 48 19.16 -23.13 -12.22
CA LEU A 48 18.01 -22.41 -12.74
C LEU A 48 17.55 -23.19 -13.97
N GLN A 49 16.42 -23.88 -13.84
CA GLN A 49 15.76 -24.55 -14.96
C GLN A 49 15.62 -23.53 -16.09
N SER A 50 15.80 -23.98 -17.32
CA SER A 50 15.64 -23.16 -18.52
C SER A 50 14.32 -22.36 -18.45
N PRO A 51 14.32 -21.05 -18.74
CA PRO A 51 13.09 -20.24 -18.77
C PRO A 51 11.99 -20.87 -19.64
N ALA A 52 12.39 -21.62 -20.68
CA ALA A 52 11.47 -22.31 -21.58
C ALA A 52 10.82 -23.56 -20.95
N SER A 53 11.51 -24.28 -20.05
CA SER A 53 10.91 -25.43 -19.37
C SER A 53 9.93 -24.98 -18.28
N GLN A 54 10.26 -23.91 -17.54
CA GLN A 54 9.36 -23.33 -16.54
C GLN A 54 8.11 -22.72 -17.18
N ASP A 55 8.25 -22.03 -18.33
CA ASP A 55 7.10 -21.49 -19.07
C ASP A 55 6.20 -22.62 -19.62
N MET A 56 6.77 -23.75 -20.03
CA MET A 56 5.97 -24.90 -20.51
C MET A 56 5.21 -25.60 -19.37
N GLU A 57 5.85 -25.79 -18.22
CA GLU A 57 5.23 -26.40 -17.04
C GLU A 57 4.11 -25.49 -16.48
N PHE A 58 4.39 -24.18 -16.37
CA PHE A 58 3.39 -23.20 -15.96
C PHE A 58 2.21 -23.09 -16.94
N ARG A 59 2.45 -23.21 -18.26
CA ARG A 59 1.37 -23.24 -19.27
C ARG A 59 0.49 -24.47 -19.12
N LYS A 60 1.08 -25.64 -18.89
CA LYS A 60 0.33 -26.87 -18.63
C LYS A 60 -0.50 -26.75 -17.34
N GLU A 61 0.06 -26.18 -16.28
CA GLU A 61 -0.66 -25.92 -15.04
C GLU A 61 -1.77 -24.89 -15.21
N ALA A 62 -1.56 -23.81 -15.97
CA ALA A 62 -2.58 -22.79 -16.23
C ALA A 62 -3.76 -23.37 -17.03
N GLU A 63 -3.50 -24.17 -18.07
CA GLU A 63 -4.54 -24.87 -18.84
C GLU A 63 -5.26 -25.95 -18.01
N ARG A 64 -4.55 -26.56 -17.06
CA ARG A 64 -5.15 -27.48 -16.07
C ARG A 64 -6.07 -26.72 -15.12
N LEU A 65 -5.61 -25.58 -14.58
CA LEU A 65 -6.36 -24.70 -13.69
C LEU A 65 -7.59 -24.10 -14.37
N GLU A 66 -7.49 -23.69 -15.63
CA GLU A 66 -8.62 -23.16 -16.40
C GLU A 66 -9.72 -24.21 -16.58
N ARG A 67 -9.35 -25.44 -16.96
CA ARG A 67 -10.29 -26.58 -17.06
C ARG A 67 -10.90 -26.95 -15.72
N VAL A 68 -10.14 -26.80 -14.64
CA VAL A 68 -10.58 -27.00 -13.26
C VAL A 68 -11.59 -25.93 -12.84
N LEU A 69 -11.29 -24.65 -13.09
CA LEU A 69 -12.13 -23.50 -12.75
C LEU A 69 -13.45 -23.50 -13.52
N SER A 70 -13.42 -23.82 -14.82
CA SER A 70 -14.65 -23.89 -15.63
C SER A 70 -15.59 -24.98 -15.13
N LYS A 71 -15.06 -26.19 -14.86
CA LYS A 71 -15.86 -27.30 -14.34
C LYS A 71 -16.38 -27.05 -12.92
N PHE A 72 -15.60 -26.37 -12.08
CA PHE A 72 -16.03 -25.98 -10.74
C PHE A 72 -17.18 -24.97 -10.77
N ALA A 73 -17.17 -24.04 -11.73
CA ALA A 73 -18.26 -23.10 -11.93
C ALA A 73 -19.57 -23.82 -12.33
N ASP A 74 -19.48 -24.75 -13.29
CA ASP A 74 -20.63 -25.50 -13.78
C ASP A 74 -21.29 -26.34 -12.67
N GLN A 75 -20.49 -27.03 -11.85
CA GLN A 75 -21.02 -27.81 -10.72
C GLN A 75 -21.47 -26.96 -9.54
N GLY A 76 -20.78 -25.85 -9.29
CA GLY A 76 -21.17 -24.88 -8.28
C GLY A 76 -22.56 -24.31 -8.58
N GLU A 77 -22.87 -24.06 -9.85
CA GLU A 77 -24.19 -23.61 -10.29
C GLU A 77 -25.31 -24.63 -10.04
N GLU A 78 -25.02 -25.93 -10.17
CA GLU A 78 -26.00 -27.02 -9.90
C GLU A 78 -26.30 -27.18 -8.41
N MET A 79 -25.29 -27.06 -7.54
CA MET A 79 -25.44 -27.23 -6.10
C MET A 79 -25.82 -25.94 -5.34
N ALA A 80 -25.74 -24.78 -6.00
CA ALA A 80 -25.96 -23.50 -5.34
C ALA A 80 -27.44 -23.10 -5.22
N PRO A 81 -27.84 -22.48 -4.09
CA PRO A 81 -29.14 -21.83 -3.97
C PRO A 81 -29.29 -20.71 -5.01
N THR A 82 -30.52 -20.44 -5.43
CA THR A 82 -30.86 -19.58 -6.60
C THR A 82 -30.21 -18.19 -6.56
N PHE A 83 -29.93 -17.65 -5.38
CA PHE A 83 -29.29 -16.34 -5.21
C PHE A 83 -27.77 -16.35 -5.48
N LEU A 84 -27.09 -17.50 -5.38
CA LEU A 84 -25.64 -17.63 -5.63
C LEU A 84 -25.32 -18.02 -7.07
N LYS A 85 -26.27 -18.58 -7.82
CA LYS A 85 -26.12 -18.93 -9.25
C LYS A 85 -25.47 -17.84 -10.11
N PRO A 86 -25.89 -16.55 -10.05
CA PRO A 86 -25.23 -15.51 -10.82
C PRO A 86 -23.74 -15.36 -10.46
N ILE A 87 -23.36 -15.54 -9.20
CA ILE A 87 -21.95 -15.46 -8.76
C ILE A 87 -21.13 -16.59 -9.38
N PHE A 88 -21.65 -17.81 -9.40
CA PHE A 88 -20.99 -18.97 -10.02
C PHE A 88 -20.79 -18.81 -11.54
N GLN A 89 -21.74 -18.18 -12.25
CA GLN A 89 -21.59 -17.89 -13.68
C GLN A 89 -20.48 -16.87 -13.99
N TYR A 90 -20.21 -15.93 -13.07
CA TYR A 90 -19.13 -14.95 -13.23
C TYR A 90 -17.78 -15.45 -12.72
N LEU A 91 -17.76 -16.44 -11.83
CA LEU A 91 -16.56 -17.01 -11.22
C LEU A 91 -15.49 -17.46 -12.24
N PRO A 92 -15.83 -18.21 -13.31
CA PRO A 92 -14.82 -18.66 -14.27
C PRO A 92 -14.31 -17.49 -15.10
N ARG A 93 -15.15 -16.51 -15.45
CA ARG A 93 -14.69 -15.28 -16.13
C ARG A 93 -13.73 -14.47 -15.25
N ILE A 94 -14.04 -14.32 -13.97
CA ILE A 94 -13.18 -13.61 -13.02
C ILE A 94 -11.87 -14.40 -12.83
N GLY A 95 -11.95 -15.71 -12.64
CA GLY A 95 -10.79 -16.59 -12.48
C GLY A 95 -9.87 -16.57 -13.71
N ILE A 96 -10.43 -16.66 -14.92
CA ILE A 96 -9.67 -16.55 -16.17
C ILE A 96 -9.04 -15.17 -16.29
N ASN A 97 -9.76 -14.08 -16.01
CA ASN A 97 -9.19 -12.74 -16.05
C ASN A 97 -8.03 -12.58 -15.04
N ILE A 98 -8.19 -13.11 -13.83
CA ILE A 98 -7.13 -13.11 -12.81
C ILE A 98 -5.92 -13.92 -13.29
N LEU A 99 -6.14 -15.11 -13.85
CA LEU A 99 -5.07 -15.96 -14.42
C LEU A 99 -4.36 -15.29 -15.59
N VAL A 100 -5.10 -14.65 -16.50
CA VAL A 100 -4.53 -13.90 -17.64
C VAL A 100 -3.71 -12.71 -17.14
N ILE A 101 -4.21 -11.97 -16.14
CA ILE A 101 -3.48 -10.88 -15.51
C ILE A 101 -2.21 -11.42 -14.84
N LEU A 102 -2.31 -12.46 -14.01
CA LEU A 102 -1.16 -13.11 -13.36
C LEU A 102 -0.15 -13.58 -14.39
N ARG A 103 -0.59 -14.24 -15.46
CA ARG A 103 0.28 -14.71 -16.55
C ARG A 103 0.97 -13.57 -17.29
N THR A 104 0.28 -12.46 -17.52
CA THR A 104 0.85 -11.28 -18.18
C THR A 104 1.82 -10.55 -17.25
N MET A 105 1.49 -10.50 -15.96
CA MET A 105 2.27 -9.82 -14.93
C MET A 105 3.47 -10.64 -14.45
N TYR A 106 3.40 -11.96 -14.48
CA TYR A 106 4.45 -12.85 -14.02
C TYR A 106 5.81 -12.62 -14.70
N PRO A 107 5.92 -12.62 -16.06
CA PRO A 107 7.20 -12.35 -16.71
C PRO A 107 7.69 -10.91 -16.47
N LEU A 108 6.77 -9.96 -16.30
CA LEU A 108 7.12 -8.59 -15.93
C LEU A 108 7.70 -8.54 -14.50
N ALA A 109 7.07 -9.26 -13.57
CA ALA A 109 7.50 -9.35 -12.18
C ALA A 109 8.86 -10.04 -12.06
N LEU A 110 9.10 -11.12 -12.82
CA LEU A 110 10.41 -11.78 -12.88
C LEU A 110 11.49 -10.86 -13.45
N LYS A 111 11.23 -10.19 -14.58
CA LYS A 111 12.17 -9.21 -15.14
C LYS A 111 12.44 -8.06 -14.18
N LEU A 112 11.41 -7.58 -13.49
CA LEU A 112 11.56 -6.55 -12.46
C LEU A 112 12.35 -7.05 -11.25
N SER A 113 12.16 -8.31 -10.84
CA SER A 113 12.92 -8.90 -9.74
C SER A 113 14.37 -9.15 -10.12
N GLU A 114 14.65 -9.62 -11.34
CA GLU A 114 16.00 -9.77 -11.86
C GLU A 114 16.68 -8.41 -11.96
N TYR A 115 15.98 -7.40 -12.47
CA TYR A 115 16.48 -6.03 -12.51
C TYR A 115 16.69 -5.44 -11.11
N TYR A 116 15.81 -5.75 -10.16
CA TYR A 116 15.95 -5.34 -8.77
C TYR A 116 17.16 -5.99 -8.10
N LEU A 117 17.36 -7.30 -8.30
CA LEU A 117 18.54 -8.02 -7.80
C LEU A 117 19.81 -7.51 -8.46
N TRP A 118 19.80 -7.29 -9.77
CA TRP A 118 20.91 -6.65 -10.49
C TRP A 118 21.21 -5.26 -9.90
N CYS A 119 20.18 -4.45 -9.62
CA CYS A 119 20.35 -3.17 -8.95
C CYS A 119 20.96 -3.33 -7.55
N GLN A 120 20.55 -4.33 -6.77
CA GLN A 120 21.11 -4.56 -5.43
C GLN A 120 22.58 -5.01 -5.46
N GLU A 121 22.97 -5.79 -6.47
CA GLU A 121 24.35 -6.28 -6.60
C GLU A 121 25.29 -5.20 -7.14
N ASN A 122 24.82 -4.34 -8.05
CA ASN A 122 25.66 -3.36 -8.75
C ASN A 122 25.57 -1.94 -8.15
N LEU A 123 24.48 -1.60 -7.47
CA LEU A 123 24.28 -0.28 -6.87
C LEU A 123 24.24 -0.38 -5.33
N PRO A 124 24.94 0.51 -4.62
CA PRO A 124 24.79 0.60 -3.17
C PRO A 124 23.34 0.97 -2.83
N VAL A 125 22.76 0.24 -1.87
CA VAL A 125 21.37 0.43 -1.41
C VAL A 125 21.14 1.88 -0.98
N GLU A 126 22.18 2.52 -0.44
CA GLU A 126 22.21 3.92 -0.07
C GLU A 126 21.92 4.84 -1.26
N LEU A 127 22.49 4.57 -2.44
CA LEU A 127 22.26 5.39 -3.63
C LEU A 127 20.84 5.25 -4.17
N ILE A 128 20.30 4.03 -4.16
CA ILE A 128 18.89 3.79 -4.55
C ILE A 128 17.95 4.51 -3.59
N THR A 129 18.21 4.40 -2.29
CA THR A 129 17.45 5.06 -1.22
C THR A 129 17.52 6.59 -1.36
N ALA A 130 18.70 7.12 -1.68
CA ALA A 130 18.90 8.54 -1.95
C ALA A 130 18.14 8.99 -3.19
N GLY A 131 18.23 8.25 -4.30
CA GLY A 131 17.48 8.54 -5.52
C GLY A 131 15.96 8.55 -5.29
N TRP A 132 15.46 7.58 -4.51
CA TRP A 132 14.05 7.55 -4.10
C TRP A 132 13.68 8.75 -3.21
N GLY A 133 14.57 9.13 -2.29
CA GLY A 133 14.44 10.34 -1.47
C GLY A 133 14.31 11.59 -2.33
N LEU A 134 15.13 11.75 -3.36
CA LEU A 134 15.03 12.87 -4.31
C LEU A 134 13.70 12.88 -5.07
N ILE A 135 13.28 11.72 -5.61
CA ILE A 135 12.00 11.61 -6.32
C ILE A 135 10.86 12.03 -5.40
N LEU A 136 10.83 11.51 -4.17
CA LEU A 136 9.83 11.87 -3.18
C LEU A 136 9.92 13.36 -2.80
N CYS A 137 11.13 13.91 -2.75
CA CYS A 137 11.37 15.29 -2.35
C CYS A 137 10.89 16.32 -3.38
N PHE A 138 10.99 16.00 -4.67
CA PHE A 138 10.64 16.94 -5.75
C PHE A 138 9.30 16.63 -6.43
N PHE A 139 8.74 15.43 -6.24
CA PHE A 139 7.52 15.00 -6.94
C PHE A 139 6.50 14.32 -6.02
N GLY A 140 6.76 14.21 -4.72
CA GLY A 140 5.88 13.50 -3.79
C GLY A 140 4.48 14.13 -3.65
N GLY A 141 4.37 15.45 -3.75
CA GLY A 141 3.10 16.19 -3.70
C GLY A 141 2.19 15.97 -4.91
N THR A 142 2.67 15.32 -5.99
CA THR A 142 1.79 14.83 -7.06
C THR A 142 1.01 13.58 -6.64
N PHE A 143 1.53 12.80 -5.69
CA PHE A 143 1.02 11.49 -5.26
C PHE A 143 0.45 11.52 -3.83
N GLN A 144 -0.45 12.48 -3.58
CA GLN A 144 -0.93 12.79 -2.23
C GLN A 144 -1.75 11.66 -1.62
N LEU A 145 -2.64 11.04 -2.40
CA LEU A 145 -3.44 9.93 -1.91
C LEU A 145 -2.59 8.68 -1.73
N SER A 146 -1.63 8.43 -2.62
CA SER A 146 -0.72 7.30 -2.52
C SER A 146 0.14 7.38 -1.27
N LEU A 147 0.69 8.56 -0.95
CA LEU A 147 1.44 8.79 0.29
C LEU A 147 0.55 8.68 1.52
N ALA A 148 -0.65 9.25 1.47
CA ALA A 148 -1.61 9.12 2.56
C ALA A 148 -2.05 7.66 2.78
N ALA A 149 -2.16 6.88 1.68
CA ALA A 149 -2.50 5.46 1.73
C ALA A 149 -1.38 4.64 2.36
N TYR A 150 -0.14 4.91 1.94
CA TYR A 150 1.05 4.30 2.53
C TYR A 150 1.14 4.59 4.04
N GLU A 151 0.95 5.85 4.45
CA GLU A 151 0.96 6.23 5.85
C GLU A 151 -0.16 5.58 6.65
N ALA A 152 -1.38 5.59 6.11
CA ALA A 152 -2.51 4.93 6.74
C ALA A 152 -2.27 3.43 6.89
N PHE A 153 -1.69 2.79 5.88
CA PHE A 153 -1.38 1.37 5.91
C PHE A 153 -0.28 1.07 6.92
N LYS A 154 0.78 1.88 6.95
CA LYS A 154 1.89 1.73 7.90
C LYS A 154 1.40 1.83 9.34
N VAL A 155 0.51 2.78 9.64
CA VAL A 155 0.02 3.01 11.00
C VAL A 155 -1.05 1.99 11.41
N ASN A 156 -1.97 1.62 10.51
CA ASN A 156 -3.16 0.85 10.88
C ASN A 156 -3.10 -0.64 10.49
N GLY A 157 -2.30 -1.02 9.50
CA GLY A 157 -2.44 -2.31 8.82
C GLY A 157 -1.15 -3.12 8.68
N TRP A 158 0.02 -2.49 8.61
CA TRP A 158 1.26 -3.17 8.21
C TRP A 158 1.60 -4.35 9.10
N ASP A 159 1.67 -4.18 10.42
CA ASP A 159 2.09 -5.25 11.32
C ASP A 159 1.11 -6.43 11.30
N ARG A 160 -0.19 -6.13 11.25
CA ARG A 160 -1.25 -7.15 11.17
C ARG A 160 -1.26 -7.88 9.84
N THR A 161 -1.15 -7.15 8.73
CA THR A 161 -1.07 -7.74 7.38
C THR A 161 0.21 -8.55 7.22
N ARG A 162 1.33 -8.09 7.76
CA ARG A 162 2.60 -8.83 7.74
C ARG A 162 2.47 -10.15 8.49
N GLY A 163 1.91 -10.15 9.71
CA GLY A 163 1.64 -11.38 10.46
C GLY A 163 0.74 -12.34 9.66
N ALA A 164 -0.37 -11.83 9.13
CA ALA A 164 -1.30 -12.58 8.29
C ALA A 164 -0.63 -13.21 7.05
N LEU A 165 0.29 -12.49 6.39
CA LEU A 165 1.01 -13.01 5.24
C LEU A 165 2.01 -14.10 5.62
N VAL A 166 2.66 -13.98 6.78
CA VAL A 166 3.54 -15.05 7.30
C VAL A 166 2.72 -16.30 7.60
N ASP A 167 1.60 -16.17 8.31
CA ASP A 167 0.71 -17.29 8.64
C ASP A 167 0.16 -17.97 7.37
N LEU A 168 -0.22 -17.18 6.36
CA LEU A 168 -0.69 -17.70 5.07
C LEU A 168 0.44 -18.43 4.31
N HIS A 169 1.66 -17.90 4.34
CA HIS A 169 2.82 -18.51 3.70
C HIS A 169 3.22 -19.84 4.36
N GLU A 170 3.16 -19.90 5.69
CA GLU A 170 3.37 -21.14 6.44
C GLU A 170 2.31 -22.18 6.09
N THR A 171 1.03 -21.79 6.10
CA THR A 171 -0.09 -22.67 5.71
C THR A 171 0.06 -23.15 4.26
N TRP A 172 0.51 -22.28 3.36
CA TRP A 172 0.76 -22.62 1.96
C TRP A 172 1.90 -23.63 1.81
N LYS A 173 2.99 -23.49 2.57
CA LYS A 173 4.10 -24.46 2.59
C LYS A 173 3.65 -25.82 3.10
N GLU A 174 2.86 -25.85 4.17
CA GLU A 174 2.28 -27.08 4.70
C GLU A 174 1.41 -27.77 3.65
N PHE A 175 0.51 -27.00 3.01
CA PHE A 175 -0.29 -27.50 1.89
C PHE A 175 0.57 -28.02 0.74
N GLN A 176 1.60 -27.28 0.31
CA GLN A 176 2.47 -27.70 -0.79
C GLN A 176 3.21 -29.00 -0.46
N SER A 177 3.68 -29.16 0.78
CA SER A 177 4.33 -30.39 1.23
C SER A 177 3.36 -31.58 1.21
N ALA A 178 2.15 -31.42 1.74
CA ALA A 178 1.11 -32.44 1.72
C ALA A 178 0.65 -32.75 0.28
N ASN A 179 0.57 -31.74 -0.57
CA ASN A 179 0.23 -31.88 -1.98
C ASN A 179 1.28 -32.71 -2.73
N SER A 180 2.58 -32.47 -2.48
CA SER A 180 3.65 -33.24 -3.11
C SER A 180 3.69 -34.71 -2.67
N ILE A 181 3.21 -35.02 -1.47
CA ILE A 181 3.07 -36.40 -0.97
C ILE A 181 1.84 -37.05 -1.61
N ASP A 182 0.72 -36.33 -1.66
CA ASP A 182 -0.52 -36.80 -2.31
C ASP A 182 -0.32 -37.06 -3.81
N ASP A 183 0.48 -36.23 -4.49
CA ASP A 183 0.84 -36.37 -5.91
C ASP A 183 1.71 -37.61 -6.20
N LYS A 184 2.36 -38.19 -5.18
CA LYS A 184 3.19 -39.40 -5.31
C LYS A 184 2.48 -40.67 -4.87
N LYS A 185 1.24 -40.55 -4.41
CA LYS A 185 0.47 -41.68 -3.90
C LYS A 185 -0.07 -42.49 -5.08
N ASP A 186 0.29 -43.76 -5.09
CA ASP A 186 -0.14 -44.79 -6.04
C ASP A 186 -0.74 -45.91 -5.16
N ASP A 187 -2.06 -45.83 -4.92
CA ASP A 187 -2.75 -46.74 -3.99
C ASP A 187 -3.05 -48.11 -4.64
N ASP A 188 -3.09 -48.18 -5.98
CA ASP A 188 -3.36 -49.41 -6.74
C ASP A 188 -2.10 -50.14 -7.24
N ASN A 189 -0.91 -49.55 -7.01
CA ASN A 189 0.42 -50.05 -7.41
C ASN A 189 0.52 -50.34 -8.91
N ASP A 190 -0.18 -49.57 -9.74
CA ASP A 190 -0.14 -49.73 -11.19
C ASP A 190 1.05 -48.99 -11.86
N GLY A 191 1.81 -48.23 -11.06
CA GLY A 191 2.98 -47.49 -11.49
C GLY A 191 2.70 -46.08 -12.02
N ILE A 192 1.44 -45.63 -11.97
CA ILE A 192 0.99 -44.29 -12.36
C ILE A 192 0.34 -43.62 -11.14
N SER A 193 0.64 -42.35 -10.87
CA SER A 193 0.05 -41.66 -9.71
C SER A 193 -1.48 -41.57 -9.82
N ASP A 194 -2.22 -41.78 -8.72
CA ASP A 194 -3.68 -41.68 -8.71
C ASP A 194 -4.16 -40.33 -9.27
N VAL A 195 -3.37 -39.29 -9.03
CA VAL A 195 -3.67 -37.90 -9.39
C VAL A 195 -3.72 -37.70 -10.92
N ASP A 196 -3.00 -38.52 -11.67
CA ASP A 196 -2.99 -38.49 -13.14
C ASP A 196 -4.13 -39.30 -13.76
N GLN A 197 -4.74 -40.22 -13.00
CA GLN A 197 -5.81 -41.10 -13.46
C GLN A 197 -7.22 -40.54 -13.19
N ILE A 198 -7.37 -39.74 -12.13
CA ILE A 198 -8.67 -39.19 -11.72
C ILE A 198 -9.17 -38.10 -12.68
N SER A 199 -10.51 -37.97 -12.74
CA SER A 199 -11.12 -36.89 -13.50
C SER A 199 -10.75 -35.52 -12.92
N SER A 200 -10.66 -34.49 -13.78
CA SER A 200 -10.27 -33.13 -13.34
C SER A 200 -11.13 -32.60 -12.20
N THR A 201 -12.39 -33.04 -12.13
CA THR A 201 -13.36 -32.61 -11.12
C THR A 201 -13.12 -33.27 -9.76
N GLU A 202 -12.85 -34.58 -9.76
CA GLU A 202 -12.46 -35.31 -8.56
C GLU A 202 -11.12 -34.81 -8.02
N LEU A 203 -10.21 -34.42 -8.91
CA LEU A 203 -8.93 -33.83 -8.56
C LEU A 203 -9.10 -32.54 -7.76
N VAL A 204 -9.94 -31.61 -8.22
CA VAL A 204 -10.22 -30.37 -7.48
C VAL A 204 -10.81 -30.68 -6.13
N THR A 205 -11.78 -31.58 -6.09
CA THR A 205 -12.42 -31.98 -4.84
C THR A 205 -11.41 -32.60 -3.88
N ARG A 206 -10.49 -33.44 -4.37
CA ARG A 206 -9.39 -34.03 -3.59
C ARG A 206 -8.43 -32.96 -3.08
N LYS A 207 -8.00 -32.01 -3.91
CA LYS A 207 -7.10 -30.92 -3.52
C LYS A 207 -7.72 -29.91 -2.55
N VAL A 208 -8.99 -29.55 -2.75
CA VAL A 208 -9.75 -28.72 -1.80
C VAL A 208 -9.91 -29.46 -0.47
N LYS A 209 -10.25 -30.75 -0.49
CA LYS A 209 -10.30 -31.58 0.74
C LYS A 209 -8.95 -31.66 1.42
N LEU A 210 -7.86 -31.81 0.66
CA LEU A 210 -6.50 -31.82 1.20
C LEU A 210 -6.15 -30.47 1.85
N PHE A 211 -6.45 -29.36 1.17
CA PHE A 211 -6.27 -28.02 1.71
C PHE A 211 -7.06 -27.83 3.01
N LEU A 212 -8.35 -28.19 3.02
CA LEU A 212 -9.21 -28.10 4.21
C LEU A 212 -8.77 -29.03 5.35
N LYS A 213 -8.11 -30.14 5.04
CA LYS A 213 -7.59 -31.08 6.04
C LYS A 213 -6.29 -30.59 6.68
N VAL A 214 -5.44 -29.93 5.90
CA VAL A 214 -4.11 -29.46 6.34
C VAL A 214 -4.17 -28.07 6.96
N SER A 215 -5.02 -27.19 6.43
CA SER A 215 -5.07 -25.78 6.83
C SER A 215 -5.90 -25.58 8.09
N ASP A 216 -5.38 -24.77 9.02
CA ASP A 216 -6.16 -24.30 10.17
C ASP A 216 -7.16 -23.22 9.72
N PRO A 217 -8.49 -23.47 9.81
CA PRO A 217 -9.50 -22.53 9.35
C PRO A 217 -9.46 -21.19 10.11
N ASN A 218 -9.05 -21.20 11.39
CA ASN A 218 -8.96 -19.97 12.17
C ASN A 218 -7.80 -19.10 11.68
N LYS A 219 -6.63 -19.68 11.42
CA LYS A 219 -5.49 -18.95 10.86
C LYS A 219 -5.79 -18.33 9.51
N VAL A 220 -6.43 -19.10 8.61
CA VAL A 220 -6.81 -18.58 7.28
C VAL A 220 -7.82 -17.44 7.41
N HIS A 221 -8.82 -17.58 8.30
CA HIS A 221 -9.79 -16.52 8.57
C HIS A 221 -9.15 -15.26 9.17
N ASP A 222 -8.28 -15.42 10.17
CA ASP A 222 -7.58 -14.32 10.82
C ASP A 222 -6.63 -13.61 9.85
N ALA A 223 -5.96 -14.37 8.98
CA ALA A 223 -5.12 -13.82 7.93
C ALA A 223 -5.94 -12.99 6.93
N LEU A 224 -7.06 -13.53 6.44
CA LEU A 224 -7.96 -12.84 5.52
C LEU A 224 -8.55 -11.58 6.17
N THR A 225 -8.93 -11.65 7.43
CA THR A 225 -9.42 -10.51 8.21
C THR A 225 -8.32 -9.47 8.44
N GLY A 226 -7.08 -9.89 8.68
CA GLY A 226 -5.92 -9.02 8.82
C GLY A 226 -5.60 -8.24 7.55
N ILE A 227 -5.65 -8.89 6.39
CA ILE A 227 -5.42 -8.27 5.08
C ILE A 227 -6.58 -7.31 4.74
N SER A 228 -7.82 -7.77 4.88
CA SER A 228 -9.01 -6.96 4.54
C SER A 228 -9.19 -5.77 5.48
N SER A 229 -8.94 -5.92 6.78
CA SER A 229 -9.03 -4.80 7.73
C SER A 229 -7.99 -3.71 7.46
N GLY A 230 -6.76 -4.08 7.09
CA GLY A 230 -5.73 -3.13 6.66
C GLY A 230 -6.17 -2.31 5.44
N PHE A 231 -6.72 -2.99 4.43
CA PHE A 231 -7.23 -2.35 3.22
C PHE A 231 -8.42 -1.41 3.50
N VAL A 232 -9.42 -1.88 4.24
CA VAL A 232 -10.59 -1.08 4.63
C VAL A 232 -10.18 0.12 5.49
N GLY A 233 -9.22 -0.05 6.39
CA GLY A 233 -8.66 1.03 7.21
C GLY A 233 -7.99 2.13 6.38
N VAL A 234 -7.28 1.76 5.32
CA VAL A 234 -6.71 2.71 4.36
C VAL A 234 -7.81 3.48 3.64
N ILE A 235 -8.81 2.79 3.07
CA ILE A 235 -9.93 3.43 2.37
C ILE A 235 -10.68 4.40 3.30
N ALA A 236 -10.98 3.96 4.52
CA ALA A 236 -11.65 4.80 5.52
C ALA A 236 -10.84 6.06 5.84
N THR A 237 -9.52 5.93 5.99
CA THR A 237 -8.63 7.07 6.27
C THR A 237 -8.61 8.06 5.09
N LEU A 238 -8.55 7.55 3.86
CA LEU A 238 -8.57 8.38 2.65
C LEU A 238 -9.91 9.09 2.47
N LYS A 239 -11.03 8.38 2.62
CA LYS A 239 -12.39 8.96 2.58
C LYS A 239 -12.57 10.02 3.66
N PHE A 240 -12.06 9.79 4.88
CA PHE A 240 -12.11 10.77 5.96
C PHE A 240 -11.31 12.04 5.64
N LYS A 241 -10.07 11.92 5.11
CA LYS A 241 -9.26 13.08 4.68
C LYS A 241 -9.96 13.87 3.57
N TYR A 242 -10.56 13.19 2.60
CA TYR A 242 -11.33 13.80 1.53
C TYR A 242 -12.55 14.55 2.07
N ALA A 243 -13.38 13.88 2.88
CA ALA A 243 -14.57 14.47 3.48
C ALA A 243 -14.23 15.70 4.32
N ARG A 244 -13.19 15.64 5.15
CA ARG A 244 -12.71 16.77 5.95
C ARG A 244 -12.34 17.99 5.09
N THR A 245 -11.64 17.77 3.97
CA THR A 245 -11.24 18.85 3.05
C THR A 245 -12.46 19.51 2.41
N VAL A 246 -13.44 18.72 1.97
CA VAL A 246 -14.69 19.23 1.39
C VAL A 246 -15.52 19.99 2.43
N THR A 247 -15.67 19.45 3.65
CA THR A 247 -16.40 20.12 4.75
C THR A 247 -15.75 21.45 5.11
N LEU A 248 -14.42 21.51 5.19
CA LEU A 248 -13.70 22.76 5.46
C LEU A 248 -13.94 23.79 4.34
N GLY A 249 -13.85 23.37 3.07
CA GLY A 249 -14.13 24.21 1.91
C GLY A 249 -15.57 24.73 1.90
N CYS A 250 -16.56 23.87 2.17
CA CYS A 250 -17.96 24.28 2.30
C CYS A 250 -18.18 25.31 3.42
N THR A 251 -17.55 25.12 4.57
CA THR A 251 -17.63 26.06 5.70
C THR A 251 -17.06 27.43 5.32
N ILE A 252 -15.88 27.46 4.70
CA ILE A 252 -15.27 28.71 4.20
C ILE A 252 -16.19 29.37 3.15
N GLY A 253 -16.74 28.60 2.21
CA GLY A 253 -17.67 29.09 1.19
C GLY A 253 -18.93 29.71 1.78
N ASN A 254 -19.49 29.12 2.85
CA ASN A 254 -20.64 29.67 3.56
C ASN A 254 -20.34 31.04 4.19
N TYR A 255 -19.13 31.22 4.74
CA TYR A 255 -18.71 32.53 5.27
C TYR A 255 -18.45 33.56 4.17
N LEU A 256 -17.95 33.13 3.00
CA LEU A 256 -17.71 34.00 1.84
C LEU A 256 -18.98 34.44 1.11
N ARG A 257 -20.08 33.71 1.26
CA ARG A 257 -21.36 34.00 0.60
C ARG A 257 -21.87 35.42 0.86
N ARG A 258 -21.82 35.88 2.11
CA ARG A 258 -22.32 37.22 2.49
C ARG A 258 -21.52 38.35 1.83
N PRO A 259 -20.18 38.42 1.94
CA PRO A 259 -19.41 39.44 1.24
C PRO A 259 -19.54 39.33 -0.28
N ALA A 260 -19.47 38.12 -0.85
CA ALA A 260 -19.65 37.93 -2.29
C ALA A 260 -21.03 38.39 -2.78
N GLY A 261 -22.08 38.10 -2.02
CA GLY A 261 -23.45 38.54 -2.33
C GLY A 261 -23.61 40.05 -2.36
N MET A 262 -22.94 40.79 -1.46
CA MET A 262 -23.00 42.26 -1.44
C MET A 262 -22.42 42.89 -2.71
N TYR A 263 -21.33 42.33 -3.25
CA TYR A 263 -20.66 42.88 -4.44
C TYR A 263 -21.16 42.29 -5.77
N LEU A 264 -21.41 40.98 -5.83
CA LEU A 264 -21.75 40.28 -7.08
C LEU A 264 -23.24 40.39 -7.44
N THR A 265 -24.14 40.39 -6.47
CA THR A 265 -25.59 40.46 -6.74
C THR A 265 -25.99 41.70 -7.55
N PRO A 266 -25.60 42.94 -7.19
CA PRO A 266 -26.02 44.12 -7.97
C PRO A 266 -25.49 44.07 -9.41
N THR A 267 -24.24 43.64 -9.58
CA THR A 267 -23.59 43.50 -10.90
C THR A 267 -24.30 42.46 -11.77
N LEU A 268 -24.63 41.29 -11.19
CA LEU A 268 -25.28 40.21 -11.93
C LEU A 268 -26.75 40.51 -12.25
N VAL A 269 -27.47 41.26 -11.40
CA VAL A 269 -28.86 41.67 -11.66
C VAL A 269 -28.96 42.62 -12.86
N GLN A 270 -27.95 43.45 -13.11
CA GLN A 270 -27.91 44.37 -14.26
C GLN A 270 -27.75 43.62 -15.58
N VAL A 271 -26.96 42.54 -15.58
CA VAL A 271 -26.66 41.75 -16.80
C VAL A 271 -27.70 40.64 -17.03
N SER A 272 -28.34 40.14 -15.97
CA SER A 272 -29.21 38.97 -16.07
C SER A 272 -30.67 39.32 -16.41
N PRO A 273 -31.32 38.53 -17.30
CA PRO A 273 -32.76 38.62 -17.55
C PRO A 273 -33.57 38.42 -16.26
N VAL A 274 -34.73 39.07 -16.19
CA VAL A 274 -35.60 39.07 -15.00
C VAL A 274 -35.96 37.64 -14.55
N GLU A 275 -36.16 36.73 -15.50
CA GLU A 275 -36.53 35.32 -15.28
C GLU A 275 -35.47 34.53 -14.49
N PHE A 276 -34.18 34.86 -14.66
CA PHE A 276 -33.07 34.13 -14.04
C PHE A 276 -32.60 34.72 -12.71
N ARG A 277 -33.11 35.90 -12.31
CA ARG A 277 -32.68 36.58 -11.07
C ARG A 277 -32.88 35.73 -9.82
N LYS A 278 -33.88 34.83 -9.82
CA LYS A 278 -34.13 33.87 -8.72
C LYS A 278 -32.99 32.87 -8.49
N TRP A 279 -32.19 32.58 -9.51
CA TRP A 279 -31.07 31.64 -9.43
C TRP A 279 -29.76 32.29 -8.98
N LEU A 280 -29.66 33.62 -9.04
CA LEU A 280 -28.41 34.35 -8.71
C LEU A 280 -27.89 34.04 -7.29
N PRO A 281 -28.72 34.01 -6.23
CA PRO A 281 -28.21 33.68 -4.89
C PRO A 281 -27.64 32.25 -4.81
N HIS A 282 -28.22 31.31 -5.56
CA HIS A 282 -27.74 29.92 -5.63
C HIS A 282 -26.44 29.81 -6.42
N LEU A 283 -26.32 30.52 -7.54
CA LEU A 283 -25.08 30.56 -8.33
C LEU A 283 -23.93 31.17 -7.54
N ILE A 284 -24.17 32.26 -6.79
CA ILE A 284 -23.16 32.88 -5.93
C ILE A 284 -22.76 31.89 -4.81
N ASP A 285 -23.72 31.22 -4.18
CA ASP A 285 -23.45 30.22 -3.12
C ASP A 285 -22.61 29.05 -3.65
N TYR A 286 -22.99 28.47 -4.78
CA TYR A 286 -22.23 27.38 -5.41
C TYR A 286 -20.86 27.84 -5.89
N GLY A 287 -20.75 29.03 -6.47
CA GLY A 287 -19.47 29.62 -6.87
C GLY A 287 -18.53 29.82 -5.69
N CYS A 288 -19.03 30.38 -4.57
CA CYS A 288 -18.23 30.56 -3.36
C CYS A 288 -17.74 29.22 -2.80
N LYS A 289 -18.61 28.21 -2.74
CA LYS A 289 -18.24 26.86 -2.27
C LYS A 289 -17.24 26.20 -3.21
N PHE A 290 -17.43 26.30 -4.51
CA PHE A 290 -16.53 25.72 -5.50
C PHE A 290 -15.11 26.32 -5.39
N VAL A 291 -15.00 27.65 -5.30
CA VAL A 291 -13.73 28.34 -5.10
C VAL A 291 -13.10 27.95 -3.76
N ALA A 292 -13.88 27.95 -2.68
CA ALA A 292 -13.38 27.60 -1.35
C ALA A 292 -12.91 26.14 -1.24
N ILE A 293 -13.63 25.19 -1.86
CA ILE A 293 -13.22 23.79 -1.97
C ILE A 293 -11.93 23.67 -2.78
N SER A 294 -11.81 24.40 -3.90
CA SER A 294 -10.59 24.40 -4.73
C SER A 294 -9.37 24.92 -3.96
N ILE A 295 -9.53 25.98 -3.16
CA ILE A 295 -8.48 26.49 -2.28
C ILE A 295 -8.13 25.46 -1.20
N ALA A 296 -9.12 24.81 -0.58
CA ALA A 296 -8.89 23.78 0.42
C ALA A 296 -8.08 22.60 -0.16
N TRP A 297 -8.39 22.17 -1.39
CA TRP A 297 -7.61 21.17 -2.11
C TRP A 297 -6.17 21.63 -2.38
N PHE A 298 -5.99 22.88 -2.80
CA PHE A 298 -4.66 23.44 -3.01
C PHE A 298 -3.83 23.48 -1.72
N VAL A 299 -4.43 23.89 -0.60
CA VAL A 299 -3.73 23.89 0.71
C VAL A 299 -3.36 22.47 1.13
N SER A 300 -4.27 21.50 0.97
CA SER A 300 -3.97 20.08 1.22
C SER A 300 -2.81 19.58 0.35
N ALA A 301 -2.74 20.03 -0.91
CA ALA A 301 -1.64 19.70 -1.81
C ALA A 301 -0.30 20.27 -1.35
N VAL A 302 -0.30 21.53 -0.90
CA VAL A 302 0.88 22.18 -0.32
C VAL A 302 1.38 21.40 0.91
N LEU A 303 0.49 20.99 1.81
CA LEU A 303 0.87 20.21 3.00
C LEU A 303 1.50 18.86 2.64
N ALA A 304 0.92 18.15 1.67
CA ALA A 304 1.47 16.88 1.20
C ALA A 304 2.84 17.06 0.51
N SER A 305 3.03 18.13 -0.25
CA SER A 305 4.32 18.51 -0.84
C SER A 305 5.37 18.77 0.25
N VAL A 306 5.05 19.56 1.27
CA VAL A 306 5.98 19.84 2.38
C VAL A 306 6.36 18.55 3.11
N GLN A 307 5.38 17.70 3.45
CA GLN A 307 5.63 16.45 4.16
C GLN A 307 6.47 15.46 3.34
N SER A 308 6.20 15.33 2.04
CA SER A 308 7.00 14.50 1.14
C SER A 308 8.41 15.06 0.93
N SER A 309 8.55 16.38 0.84
CA SER A 309 9.84 17.07 0.74
C SER A 309 10.72 16.85 1.96
N ILE A 310 10.16 16.98 3.17
CA ILE A 310 10.89 16.74 4.42
C ILE A 310 11.37 15.28 4.48
N ARG A 311 10.48 14.33 4.19
CA ARG A 311 10.85 12.91 4.23
C ARG A 311 11.86 12.54 3.15
N GLY A 312 11.65 13.01 1.93
CA GLY A 312 12.55 12.75 0.81
C GLY A 312 13.91 13.39 1.00
N GLY A 313 13.96 14.63 1.47
CA GLY A 313 15.19 15.37 1.76
C GLY A 313 16.03 14.69 2.84
N LEU A 314 15.41 14.32 3.97
CA LEU A 314 16.10 13.60 5.05
C LEU A 314 16.52 12.18 4.65
N MET A 315 15.72 11.49 3.84
CA MET A 315 16.07 10.17 3.30
C MET A 315 17.28 10.28 2.37
N PHE A 316 17.32 11.30 1.51
CA PHE A 316 18.46 11.57 0.64
C PHE A 316 19.73 11.90 1.43
N SER A 317 19.67 12.87 2.35
CA SER A 317 20.85 13.34 3.07
C SER A 317 21.47 12.23 3.90
N ARG A 318 20.68 11.48 4.68
CA ARG A 318 21.14 10.36 5.49
C ARG A 318 21.77 9.25 4.67
N SER A 319 21.15 8.89 3.55
CA SER A 319 21.69 7.86 2.67
C SER A 319 22.99 8.30 1.99
N MET A 320 23.09 9.55 1.55
CA MET A 320 24.32 10.09 0.96
C MET A 320 25.47 10.15 1.98
N MET A 321 25.18 10.50 3.24
CA MET A 321 26.17 10.49 4.31
C MET A 321 26.68 9.09 4.62
N LYS A 322 25.78 8.11 4.72
CA LYS A 322 26.15 6.70 4.89
C LYS A 322 27.03 6.20 3.75
N LEU A 323 26.72 6.60 2.52
CA LEU A 323 27.54 6.25 1.35
C LEU A 323 28.92 6.92 1.40
N ALA A 324 29.00 8.20 1.78
CA ALA A 324 30.26 8.94 1.87
C ALA A 324 31.16 8.40 2.99
N ALA A 325 30.59 8.06 4.15
CA ALA A 325 31.30 7.42 5.26
C ALA A 325 31.83 6.04 4.85
N LYS A 326 31.01 5.21 4.19
CA LYS A 326 31.40 3.88 3.70
C LYS A 326 32.55 3.91 2.69
N ASN A 327 32.62 4.96 1.87
CA ASN A 327 33.68 5.15 0.88
C ASN A 327 34.93 5.86 1.46
N GLY A 328 34.91 6.23 2.74
CA GLY A 328 36.01 6.97 3.38
C GLY A 328 36.18 8.41 2.87
N TRP A 329 35.15 9.01 2.27
CA TRP A 329 35.20 10.39 1.79
C TRP A 329 35.04 11.42 2.90
N LEU A 330 34.36 11.04 3.98
CA LEU A 330 34.10 11.86 5.15
C LEU A 330 34.34 11.02 6.40
N ASP A 331 35.30 11.45 7.22
CA ASP A 331 35.56 10.90 8.55
C ASP A 331 34.70 11.64 9.58
N ILE A 332 33.39 11.55 9.38
CA ILE A 332 32.39 12.18 10.23
C ILE A 332 31.45 11.07 10.68
N ASP A 333 31.28 10.94 12.00
CA ASP A 333 30.28 10.03 12.55
C ASP A 333 28.88 10.49 12.10
N PRO A 334 28.17 9.70 11.26
CA PRO A 334 26.87 10.06 10.74
C PRO A 334 25.82 10.29 11.83
N ASP A 335 26.03 9.72 13.02
CA ASP A 335 25.07 9.78 14.12
C ASP A 335 25.30 10.98 15.05
N GLU A 336 26.47 11.63 14.99
CA GLU A 336 26.77 12.84 15.79
C GLU A 336 26.70 14.15 14.99
N SER A 337 26.72 14.09 13.66
CA SER A 337 26.84 15.27 12.81
C SER A 337 25.50 15.83 12.35
N TYR A 338 25.23 17.09 12.68
CA TYR A 338 24.06 17.86 12.21
C TYR A 338 24.03 18.13 10.68
N LEU A 339 25.05 17.70 9.95
CA LEU A 339 25.18 18.02 8.52
C LEU A 339 24.08 17.33 7.69
N ASP A 340 23.68 16.11 8.04
CA ASP A 340 22.60 15.39 7.36
C ASP A 340 21.25 16.13 7.54
N GLU A 341 20.99 16.69 8.72
CA GLU A 341 19.80 17.47 9.01
C GLU A 341 19.79 18.78 8.21
N VAL A 342 20.88 19.53 8.23
CA VAL A 342 20.98 20.81 7.50
C VAL A 342 20.79 20.59 6.00
N VAL A 343 21.45 19.59 5.43
CA VAL A 343 21.30 19.25 4.00
C VAL A 343 19.87 18.76 3.71
N GLY A 344 19.33 17.89 4.57
CA GLY A 344 18.00 17.34 4.40
C GLY A 344 16.89 18.39 4.45
N TRP A 345 16.95 19.32 5.41
CA TRP A 345 16.00 20.44 5.53
C TRP A 345 16.15 21.47 4.41
N SER A 346 17.38 21.77 3.98
CA SER A 346 17.63 22.65 2.84
C SER A 346 17.03 22.06 1.56
N LEU A 347 17.27 20.77 1.33
CA LEU A 347 16.72 20.05 0.19
C LEU A 347 15.19 19.96 0.26
N ALA A 348 14.63 19.74 1.45
CA ALA A 348 13.19 19.75 1.67
C ALA A 348 12.55 21.11 1.35
N PHE A 349 13.17 22.21 1.74
CA PHE A 349 12.69 23.56 1.40
C PHE A 349 12.72 23.79 -0.12
N CYS A 350 13.82 23.42 -0.78
CA CYS A 350 13.96 23.49 -2.23
C CYS A 350 12.92 22.63 -2.96
N GLY A 351 12.73 21.39 -2.51
CA GLY A 351 11.77 20.43 -3.06
C GLY A 351 10.33 20.92 -2.93
N ALA A 352 9.94 21.40 -1.75
CA ALA A 352 8.59 21.91 -1.51
C ALA A 352 8.31 23.15 -2.38
N SER A 353 9.27 24.06 -2.44
CA SER A 353 9.17 25.28 -3.27
C SER A 353 9.04 24.93 -4.75
N PHE A 354 9.88 24.01 -5.24
CA PHE A 354 9.82 23.52 -6.62
C PHE A 354 8.45 22.91 -6.94
N GLN A 355 7.92 22.06 -6.08
CA GLN A 355 6.62 21.42 -6.28
C GLN A 355 5.46 22.44 -6.37
N ILE A 356 5.48 23.46 -5.51
CA ILE A 356 4.46 24.52 -5.46
C ILE A 356 4.55 25.38 -6.72
N ILE A 357 5.75 25.80 -7.12
CA ILE A 357 5.96 26.66 -8.30
C ILE A 357 5.56 25.93 -9.59
N ASN A 358 5.87 24.63 -9.69
CA ASN A 358 5.52 23.83 -10.87
C ASN A 358 4.09 23.28 -10.85
N GLY A 359 3.26 23.65 -9.87
CA GLY A 359 1.85 23.25 -9.81
C GLY A 359 1.64 21.73 -9.67
N PHE A 360 2.57 21.02 -9.03
CA PHE A 360 2.52 19.57 -8.82
C PHE A 360 2.52 18.73 -10.11
N GLY A 361 2.98 19.29 -11.23
CA GLY A 361 3.14 18.56 -12.49
C GLY A 361 4.39 17.68 -12.55
N LEU A 362 4.31 16.58 -13.30
CA LEU A 362 5.46 15.72 -13.59
C LEU A 362 6.08 16.10 -14.94
N PRO A 363 7.34 16.56 -14.99
CA PRO A 363 8.02 16.83 -16.24
C PRO A 363 8.38 15.53 -16.96
N PHE A 364 8.49 15.59 -18.29
CA PHE A 364 9.07 14.49 -19.08
C PHE A 364 10.59 14.40 -18.82
N PRO A 365 11.18 13.21 -18.62
CA PRO A 365 10.61 11.86 -18.77
C PRO A 365 10.08 11.22 -17.47
N LEU A 366 10.08 11.95 -16.35
CA LEU A 366 9.68 11.41 -15.04
C LEU A 366 8.20 10.99 -15.01
N ASN A 367 7.36 11.61 -15.83
CA ASN A 367 5.98 11.17 -16.03
C ASN A 367 5.86 9.71 -16.51
N LEU A 368 6.78 9.26 -17.37
CA LEU A 368 6.82 7.88 -17.87
C LEU A 368 7.40 6.94 -16.82
N LEU A 369 8.44 7.38 -16.11
CA LEU A 369 9.06 6.60 -15.04
C LEU A 369 8.09 6.36 -13.87
N LEU A 370 7.31 7.38 -13.49
CA LEU A 370 6.36 7.34 -12.37
C LEU A 370 4.93 7.05 -12.82
N LEU A 371 4.77 6.51 -14.02
CA LEU A 371 3.48 6.13 -14.59
C LEU A 371 2.74 5.08 -13.73
N PRO A 372 3.40 4.04 -13.15
CA PRO A 372 2.74 3.11 -12.24
C PRO A 372 2.15 3.80 -11.00
N PHE A 373 2.88 4.76 -10.41
CA PHE A 373 2.40 5.55 -9.28
C PHE A 373 1.24 6.47 -9.68
N SER A 374 1.26 6.97 -10.92
CA SER A 374 0.16 7.78 -11.45
C SER A 374 -1.13 6.97 -11.59
N PHE A 375 -1.04 5.70 -12.00
CA PHE A 375 -2.19 4.79 -12.00
C PHE A 375 -2.71 4.50 -10.60
N ILE A 376 -1.84 4.24 -9.63
CA ILE A 376 -2.24 4.03 -8.23
C ILE A 376 -2.96 5.27 -7.68
N GLU A 377 -2.40 6.45 -7.90
CA GLU A 377 -3.00 7.72 -7.47
C GLU A 377 -4.38 7.92 -8.12
N TYR A 378 -4.50 7.66 -9.42
CA TYR A 378 -5.78 7.76 -10.13
C TYR A 378 -6.81 6.75 -9.61
N TYR A 379 -6.40 5.51 -9.38
CA TYR A 379 -7.25 4.47 -8.84
C TYR A 379 -7.75 4.79 -7.42
N LEU A 380 -6.86 5.32 -6.56
CA LEU A 380 -7.24 5.79 -5.23
C LEU A 380 -8.21 6.97 -5.29
N LYS A 381 -8.01 7.93 -6.22
CA LYS A 381 -8.98 9.02 -6.47
C LYS A 381 -10.35 8.47 -6.85
N TRP A 382 -10.38 7.45 -7.71
CA TRP A 382 -11.61 6.80 -8.12
C TRP A 382 -12.32 6.11 -6.95
N ILE A 383 -11.61 5.32 -6.12
CA ILE A 383 -12.18 4.66 -4.93
C ILE A 383 -12.76 5.68 -3.94
N VAL A 384 -12.03 6.78 -3.69
CA VAL A 384 -12.48 7.80 -2.74
C VAL A 384 -13.68 8.57 -3.28
N SER A 385 -13.77 8.74 -4.60
CA SER A 385 -14.87 9.43 -5.26
C SER A 385 -16.10 8.55 -5.53
N SER A 386 -15.95 7.23 -5.61
CA SER A 386 -17.08 6.32 -5.80
C SER A 386 -18.02 6.41 -4.60
N LYS A 387 -19.28 6.73 -4.85
CA LYS A 387 -20.33 6.70 -3.83
C LYS A 387 -20.57 5.24 -3.44
N ASP A 388 -20.65 5.00 -2.13
CA ASP A 388 -21.16 3.74 -1.58
C ASP A 388 -22.62 3.49 -2.02
#